data_AF-A0A1V2GG02-F1
#
_entry.id   AF-A0A1V2GG02-F1
#
_cell.length_a   1.000
_cell.length_b   1.000
_cell.length_c   1.000
_cell.angle_alpha   90.00
_cell.angle_beta   90.00
_cell.angle_gamma   90.00
#
_symmetry.space_group_name_H-M   'P 1'
#
loop_
_entity.id
_entity.type
_entity.pdbx_description
1 polymer ?
#
loop_
_entity_poly.entity_id
_entity_poly.type
_entity_poly.pdbx_seq_one_letter_code
_entity_poly.pdbx_strand_id
1 'polypeptide(L)'
;SQVFAATGMQSDEKKEDGPKLAGNQLVMFVSSSMPLVTLRQYAHDLSKVGGVMVMRGTIGGISKMVDTITLTRNVLNADPSCEGAKCKMWGTEMLIDPMLFRIYGINKVPALIYQPDMNIQSYCDGLEKVNKASAVVYGDASIRALLERMDIISPDEKLKGLVKVLEKA
;
A
#
# COMPACT_ATOMS: atom_id res chain seq x y z
N SER A 1 -4.52 -62.37 -2.42
CA SER A 1 -4.26 -61.22 -3.29
C SER A 1 -5.08 -60.04 -2.82
N GLN A 2 -4.42 -59.00 -2.35
CA GLN A 2 -5.01 -57.75 -1.87
C GLN A 2 -5.32 -56.84 -3.06
N VAL A 3 -6.46 -56.15 -3.04
CA VAL A 3 -6.73 -54.90 -3.79
C VAL A 3 -7.91 -54.20 -3.12
N PHE A 4 -7.62 -53.31 -2.16
CA PHE A 4 -7.52 -51.84 -2.29
C PHE A 4 -8.87 -51.14 -2.36
N ALA A 5 -9.27 -50.61 -1.19
CA ALA A 5 -10.41 -49.74 -0.99
C ALA A 5 -10.20 -48.40 -1.71
N ALA A 6 -11.25 -47.91 -2.36
CA ALA A 6 -11.31 -46.57 -2.94
C ALA A 6 -11.29 -45.52 -1.82
N THR A 7 -10.16 -44.83 -1.69
CA THR A 7 -10.04 -43.63 -0.86
C THR A 7 -10.69 -42.46 -1.59
N GLY A 8 -11.71 -41.90 -0.96
CA GLY A 8 -12.32 -40.63 -1.37
C GLY A 8 -11.27 -39.52 -1.39
N MET A 9 -11.21 -38.82 -2.51
CA MET A 9 -10.47 -37.57 -2.65
C MET A 9 -11.19 -36.50 -1.83
N GLN A 10 -10.73 -36.29 -0.59
CA GLN A 10 -11.04 -35.07 0.15
C GLN A 10 -10.26 -33.94 -0.51
N SER A 11 -10.98 -33.00 -1.08
CA SER A 11 -10.46 -31.73 -1.58
C SER A 11 -9.95 -30.90 -0.41
N ASP A 12 -8.65 -30.92 -0.16
CA ASP A 12 -7.98 -29.87 0.62
C ASP A 12 -7.93 -28.60 -0.25
N GLU A 13 -9.02 -27.86 -0.29
CA GLU A 13 -9.00 -26.45 -0.68
C GLU A 13 -8.24 -25.67 0.40
N LYS A 14 -6.91 -25.66 0.32
CA LYS A 14 -6.14 -24.58 0.93
C LYS A 14 -6.56 -23.29 0.22
N LYS A 15 -7.46 -22.54 0.84
CA LYS A 15 -7.63 -21.11 0.56
C LYS A 15 -6.27 -20.45 0.78
N GLU A 16 -5.55 -20.21 -0.30
CA GLU A 16 -4.43 -19.28 -0.26
C GLU A 16 -5.02 -17.92 0.08
N ASP A 17 -4.78 -17.47 1.32
CA ASP A 17 -5.04 -16.09 1.70
C ASP A 17 -4.21 -15.22 0.73
N GLY A 18 -4.90 -14.47 -0.13
CA GLY A 18 -4.26 -13.47 -0.99
C GLY A 18 -3.42 -12.50 -0.16
N PRO A 19 -2.50 -11.75 -0.79
CA PRO A 19 -1.50 -10.93 -0.10
C PRO A 19 -2.17 -10.03 0.94
N LYS A 20 -1.99 -10.33 2.24
CA LYS A 20 -2.56 -9.56 3.34
C LYS A 20 -1.83 -8.22 3.46
N LEU A 21 -2.53 -7.17 3.10
CA LEU A 21 -2.24 -5.80 3.53
C LEU A 21 -2.20 -5.79 5.07
N ALA A 22 -1.08 -5.39 5.65
CA ALA A 22 -0.91 -5.38 7.10
C ALA A 22 -1.94 -4.43 7.74
N GLY A 23 -2.62 -4.91 8.79
CA GLY A 23 -3.72 -4.19 9.44
C GLY A 23 -3.34 -2.79 9.93
N ASN A 24 -4.26 -1.83 9.76
CA ASN A 24 -4.14 -0.38 10.04
C ASN A 24 -3.21 0.39 9.08
N GLN A 25 -3.44 0.28 7.78
CA GLN A 25 -2.54 0.84 6.78
C GLN A 25 -2.92 2.26 6.35
N LEU A 26 -1.92 3.15 6.46
CA LEU A 26 -1.88 4.34 5.63
C LEU A 26 -1.65 3.92 4.19
N VAL A 27 -2.49 4.43 3.28
CA VAL A 27 -2.37 4.13 1.86
C VAL A 27 -2.16 5.43 1.11
N MET A 28 -0.97 5.58 0.53
CA MET A 28 -0.55 6.74 -0.25
C MET A 28 -0.68 6.42 -1.73
N PHE A 29 -1.66 7.02 -2.39
CA PHE A 29 -1.87 6.89 -3.82
C PHE A 29 -0.87 7.78 -4.56
N VAL A 30 -0.09 7.18 -5.45
CA VAL A 30 1.00 7.84 -6.20
C VAL A 30 0.96 7.51 -7.69
N SER A 31 1.78 8.21 -8.47
CA SER A 31 1.98 7.96 -9.90
C SER A 31 3.46 7.94 -10.23
N SER A 32 3.86 7.14 -11.22
CA SER A 32 5.22 7.12 -11.77
C SER A 32 5.65 8.44 -12.42
N SER A 33 4.69 9.32 -12.73
CA SER A 33 4.96 10.68 -13.21
C SER A 33 5.43 11.64 -12.10
N MET A 34 5.36 11.24 -10.83
CA MET A 34 5.81 12.06 -9.71
C MET A 34 7.34 12.04 -9.60
N PRO A 35 7.98 13.11 -9.09
CA PRO A 35 9.43 13.13 -8.92
C PRO A 35 9.94 12.00 -8.03
N LEU A 36 11.06 11.37 -8.41
CA LEU A 36 11.65 10.27 -7.66
C LEU A 36 11.97 10.66 -6.21
N VAL A 37 12.45 11.88 -5.99
CA VAL A 37 12.72 12.41 -4.63
C VAL A 37 11.46 12.42 -3.77
N THR A 38 10.32 12.82 -4.33
CA THR A 38 9.03 12.85 -3.63
C THR A 38 8.56 11.44 -3.29
N LEU A 39 8.63 10.51 -4.25
CA LEU A 39 8.27 9.11 -4.02
C LEU A 39 9.15 8.46 -2.94
N ARG A 40 10.46 8.75 -2.96
CA ARG A 40 11.40 8.28 -1.94
C ARG A 40 11.08 8.84 -0.56
N GLN A 41 10.73 10.13 -0.46
CA GLN A 41 10.34 10.73 0.81
C GLN A 41 9.08 10.06 1.39
N TYR A 42 8.07 9.80 0.54
CA TYR A 42 6.88 9.06 0.97
C TYR A 42 7.23 7.65 1.43
N ALA A 43 8.08 6.94 0.69
CA ALA A 43 8.50 5.59 1.07
C ALA A 43 9.22 5.59 2.43
N HIS A 44 10.14 6.51 2.64
CA HIS A 44 10.83 6.68 3.91
C HIS A 44 9.87 6.92 5.06
N ASP A 45 8.97 7.90 4.93
CA ASP A 45 8.03 8.26 5.99
C ASP A 45 7.06 7.10 6.28
N LEU A 46 6.47 6.48 5.24
CA LEU A 46 5.55 5.34 5.37
C LEU A 46 6.22 4.12 6.02
N SER A 47 7.52 3.91 5.79
CA SER A 47 8.27 2.81 6.42
C SER A 47 8.38 2.94 7.94
N LYS A 48 8.25 4.16 8.48
CA LYS A 48 8.28 4.41 9.93
C LYS A 48 6.92 4.18 10.60
N VAL A 49 5.84 4.39 9.85
CA VAL A 49 4.45 4.36 10.35
C VAL A 49 3.64 3.16 9.88
N GLY A 50 4.24 2.24 9.11
CA GLY A 50 3.58 1.03 8.63
C GLY A 50 2.58 1.26 7.49
N GLY A 51 2.86 2.22 6.60
CA GLY A 51 2.03 2.50 5.42
C GLY A 51 2.55 1.88 4.13
N VAL A 52 1.77 2.01 3.04
CA VAL A 52 2.12 1.55 1.69
C VAL A 52 1.83 2.62 0.65
N MET A 53 2.54 2.53 -0.48
CA MET A 53 2.22 3.31 -1.68
C MET A 53 1.45 2.44 -2.68
N VAL A 54 0.50 3.05 -3.39
CA VAL A 54 -0.31 2.36 -4.39
C VAL A 54 -0.31 3.15 -5.70
N MET A 55 0.03 2.47 -6.78
CA MET A 55 -0.07 2.97 -8.14
C MET A 55 -1.29 2.38 -8.84
N ARG A 56 -1.89 3.16 -9.74
CA ARG A 56 -3.05 2.70 -10.52
C ARG A 56 -2.70 1.63 -11.56
N GLY A 57 -1.46 1.62 -12.03
CA GLY A 57 -1.00 0.73 -13.10
C GLY A 57 0.51 0.79 -13.25
N THR A 58 1.04 -0.06 -14.13
CA THR A 58 2.46 -0.07 -14.49
C THR A 58 2.83 1.14 -15.35
N ILE A 59 4.12 1.48 -15.37
CA ILE A 59 4.67 2.50 -16.27
C ILE A 59 4.44 2.04 -17.71
N GLY A 60 3.66 2.77 -18.50
CA GLY A 60 3.45 2.48 -19.93
C GLY A 60 2.76 1.15 -20.26
N GLY A 61 2.10 0.51 -19.29
CA GLY A 61 1.35 -0.74 -19.50
C GLY A 61 2.13 -2.02 -19.17
N ILE A 62 1.49 -3.19 -19.35
CA ILE A 62 2.04 -4.49 -18.90
C ILE A 62 3.36 -4.82 -19.59
N SER A 63 3.54 -4.35 -20.83
CA SER A 63 4.76 -4.53 -21.64
C SER A 63 6.02 -3.87 -21.05
N LYS A 64 5.87 -3.01 -20.03
CA LYS A 64 6.95 -2.26 -19.38
C LYS A 64 7.02 -2.55 -17.88
N MET A 65 6.76 -3.80 -17.51
CA MET A 65 6.85 -4.26 -16.12
C MET A 65 8.26 -4.03 -15.53
N VAL A 66 9.31 -4.17 -16.33
CA VAL A 66 10.70 -3.91 -15.91
C VAL A 66 10.88 -2.47 -15.43
N ASP A 67 10.32 -1.48 -16.13
CA ASP A 67 10.41 -0.07 -15.73
C ASP A 67 9.73 0.16 -14.38
N THR A 68 8.62 -0.54 -14.15
CA THR A 68 7.91 -0.48 -12.87
C THR A 68 8.72 -1.13 -11.74
N ILE A 69 9.36 -2.27 -11.99
CA ILE A 69 10.25 -2.93 -11.02
C ILE A 69 11.45 -2.01 -10.69
N THR A 70 12.06 -1.41 -11.71
CA THR A 70 13.16 -0.46 -11.54
C THR A 70 12.74 0.74 -10.71
N LEU A 71 11.56 1.32 -11.00
CA LEU A 71 11.01 2.43 -10.21
C LEU A 71 10.80 2.00 -8.75
N THR A 72 10.11 0.89 -8.51
CA THR A 72 9.86 0.36 -7.16
C THR A 72 11.17 0.18 -6.40
N ARG A 73 12.19 -0.42 -7.03
CA ARG A 73 13.51 -0.60 -6.43
C ARG A 73 14.16 0.74 -6.09
N ASN A 74 14.18 1.69 -7.03
CA ASN A 74 14.79 3.01 -6.83
C ASN A 74 14.06 3.84 -5.76
N VAL A 75 12.76 3.63 -5.59
CA VAL A 75 11.97 4.30 -4.56
C VAL A 75 12.23 3.67 -3.19
N LEU A 76 12.24 2.34 -3.09
CA LEU A 76 12.32 1.64 -1.80
C LEU A 76 13.75 1.42 -1.28
N ASN A 77 14.79 1.64 -2.11
CA ASN A 77 16.18 1.51 -1.67
C ASN A 77 16.53 2.57 -0.63
N ALA A 78 16.94 2.14 0.57
CA ALA A 78 17.25 3.05 1.67
C ALA A 78 18.48 3.93 1.36
N ASP A 79 19.44 3.40 0.61
CA ASP A 79 20.65 4.12 0.20
C ASP A 79 20.71 4.18 -1.34
N PRO A 80 20.49 5.36 -1.95
CA PRO A 80 20.55 5.52 -3.41
C PRO A 80 21.89 5.13 -4.03
N SER A 81 22.99 5.16 -3.26
CA SER A 81 24.33 4.82 -3.74
C SER A 81 24.62 3.32 -3.68
N CYS A 82 23.78 2.53 -3.00
CA CYS A 82 23.92 1.10 -2.92
C CYS A 82 23.33 0.41 -4.17
N GLU A 83 24.12 -0.47 -4.78
CA GLU A 83 23.70 -1.30 -5.91
C GLU A 83 23.72 -2.80 -5.59
N GLY A 84 22.89 -3.58 -6.30
CA GLY A 84 22.85 -5.04 -6.18
C GLY A 84 21.91 -5.62 -5.11
N ALA A 85 21.87 -6.94 -4.99
CA ALA A 85 20.86 -7.66 -4.21
C ALA A 85 20.96 -7.49 -2.68
N LYS A 86 22.06 -6.93 -2.17
CA LYS A 86 22.34 -6.79 -0.73
C LYS A 86 21.89 -5.46 -0.14
N CYS A 87 21.33 -4.55 -0.95
CA CYS A 87 20.93 -3.23 -0.49
C CYS A 87 19.75 -3.31 0.47
N LYS A 88 19.83 -2.49 1.52
CA LYS A 88 18.75 -2.36 2.49
C LYS A 88 17.56 -1.66 1.84
N MET A 89 16.39 -2.29 1.92
CA MET A 89 15.13 -1.69 1.48
C MET A 89 14.39 -1.11 2.69
N TRP A 90 13.63 -0.05 2.49
CA TRP A 90 12.69 0.44 3.49
C TRP A 90 11.55 -0.56 3.71
N GLY A 91 11.06 -0.64 4.95
CA GLY A 91 9.97 -1.55 5.36
C GLY A 91 8.58 -1.08 4.92
N THR A 92 8.46 -0.60 3.68
CA THR A 92 7.19 -0.23 3.04
C THR A 92 7.14 -0.85 1.65
N GLU A 93 5.94 -0.89 1.05
CA GLU A 93 5.71 -1.52 -0.24
C GLU A 93 5.14 -0.52 -1.24
N MET A 94 5.39 -0.80 -2.52
CA MET A 94 4.74 -0.13 -3.64
C MET A 94 3.91 -1.14 -4.41
N LEU A 95 2.59 -0.97 -4.33
CA LEU A 95 1.61 -1.89 -4.91
C LEU A 95 1.06 -1.33 -6.20
N ILE A 96 0.57 -2.21 -7.06
CA ILE A 96 -0.15 -1.86 -8.28
C ILE A 96 -1.56 -2.38 -8.14
N ASP A 97 -2.49 -1.49 -7.81
CA ASP A 97 -3.89 -1.87 -7.56
C ASP A 97 -4.84 -0.80 -8.11
N PRO A 98 -5.36 -0.96 -9.34
CA PRO A 98 -6.37 -0.07 -9.89
C PRO A 98 -7.72 -0.16 -9.16
N MET A 99 -8.02 -1.26 -8.48
CA MET A 99 -9.28 -1.43 -7.75
C MET A 99 -9.32 -0.53 -6.51
N LEU A 100 -8.20 -0.40 -5.79
CA LEU A 100 -8.08 0.56 -4.69
C LEU A 100 -8.40 2.00 -5.13
N PHE A 101 -7.91 2.43 -6.30
CA PHE A 101 -8.27 3.74 -6.86
C PHE A 101 -9.77 3.88 -7.12
N ARG A 102 -10.43 2.82 -7.61
CA ARG A 102 -11.88 2.82 -7.92
C ARG A 102 -12.73 2.85 -6.64
N ILE A 103 -12.38 2.03 -5.64
CA ILE A 103 -13.11 1.91 -4.37
C ILE A 103 -13.13 3.24 -3.62
N TYR A 104 -11.98 3.91 -3.58
CA TYR A 104 -11.80 5.18 -2.90
C TYR A 104 -12.08 6.41 -3.78
N GLY A 105 -12.47 6.21 -5.04
CA GLY A 105 -12.77 7.32 -5.96
C GLY A 105 -11.57 8.25 -6.21
N ILE A 106 -10.35 7.72 -6.16
CA ILE A 106 -9.13 8.50 -6.32
C ILE A 106 -8.91 8.81 -7.81
N ASN A 107 -9.17 10.05 -8.20
CA ASN A 107 -8.97 10.54 -9.57
C ASN A 107 -7.70 11.39 -9.75
N LYS A 108 -7.09 11.83 -8.64
CA LYS A 108 -5.88 12.66 -8.62
C LYS A 108 -4.94 12.16 -7.52
N VAL A 109 -3.64 12.37 -7.73
CA VAL A 109 -2.56 12.00 -6.80
C VAL A 109 -1.59 13.18 -6.65
N PRO A 110 -0.82 13.26 -5.56
CA PRO A 110 -0.85 12.38 -4.37
C PRO A 110 -2.16 12.48 -3.57
N ALA A 111 -2.56 11.35 -3.01
CA ALA A 111 -3.69 11.27 -2.10
C ALA A 111 -3.38 10.30 -0.95
N LEU A 112 -3.71 10.68 0.29
CA LEU A 112 -3.55 9.86 1.47
C LEU A 112 -4.92 9.48 2.01
N ILE A 113 -5.07 8.19 2.32
CA ILE A 113 -6.17 7.70 3.16
C ILE A 113 -5.59 7.01 4.40
N TYR A 114 -6.37 7.03 5.47
CA TYR A 114 -6.16 6.18 6.62
C TYR A 114 -7.31 5.18 6.69
N GLN A 115 -6.99 3.89 6.65
CA GLN A 115 -7.98 2.85 6.82
C GLN A 115 -7.59 1.94 7.98
N PRO A 116 -8.19 2.14 9.17
CA PRO A 116 -8.05 1.18 10.23
C PRO A 116 -8.69 -0.15 9.79
N ASP A 117 -8.06 -1.26 10.19
CA ASP A 117 -8.65 -2.60 10.11
C ASP A 117 -9.07 -3.06 8.69
N MET A 118 -8.26 -2.73 7.67
CA MET A 118 -8.42 -3.29 6.32
C MET A 118 -8.42 -4.81 6.33
N ASN A 119 -9.55 -5.43 5.97
CA ASN A 119 -9.65 -6.87 5.78
C ASN A 119 -9.94 -7.17 4.30
N ILE A 120 -9.07 -7.95 3.64
CA ILE A 120 -9.18 -8.21 2.19
C ILE A 120 -10.43 -9.04 1.83
N GLN A 121 -11.03 -9.76 2.79
CA GLN A 121 -12.32 -10.42 2.57
C GLN A 121 -13.40 -9.47 2.04
N SER A 122 -13.34 -8.17 2.38
CA SER A 122 -14.31 -7.18 1.90
C SER A 122 -14.25 -6.90 0.39
N TYR A 123 -13.16 -7.27 -0.30
CA TYR A 123 -13.08 -7.16 -1.76
C TYR A 123 -13.90 -8.24 -2.47
N CYS A 124 -13.97 -9.44 -1.89
CA CYS A 124 -14.65 -10.61 -2.46
C CYS A 124 -16.15 -10.62 -2.16
N ASP A 125 -16.56 -10.05 -1.02
CA ASP A 125 -17.97 -10.00 -0.59
C ASP A 125 -18.78 -8.82 -1.16
N GLY A 126 -18.17 -8.03 -2.05
CA GLY A 126 -18.75 -6.86 -2.69
C GLY A 126 -18.31 -5.53 -2.07
N LEU A 127 -18.02 -4.55 -2.93
CA LEU A 127 -17.48 -3.23 -2.57
C LEU A 127 -18.39 -2.41 -1.62
N GLU A 128 -19.65 -2.80 -1.48
CA GLU A 128 -20.65 -2.19 -0.59
C GLU A 128 -20.33 -2.44 0.90
N LYS A 129 -19.58 -3.49 1.23
CA LYS A 129 -19.19 -3.85 2.61
C LYS A 129 -17.83 -3.31 3.02
N VAL A 130 -17.09 -2.66 2.12
CA VAL A 130 -15.81 -2.02 2.45
C VAL A 130 -16.11 -0.79 3.29
N ASN A 131 -15.69 -0.80 4.55
CA ASN A 131 -15.77 0.38 5.40
C ASN A 131 -14.78 1.41 4.84
N LYS A 132 -15.28 2.35 4.04
CA LYS A 132 -14.43 3.32 3.35
C LYS A 132 -13.69 4.18 4.37
N ALA A 133 -12.43 4.48 4.09
CA ALA A 133 -11.66 5.46 4.85
C ALA A 133 -12.48 6.74 5.06
N SER A 134 -12.51 7.21 6.30
CA SER A 134 -13.35 8.32 6.73
C SER A 134 -13.00 9.64 6.02
N ALA A 135 -11.77 9.76 5.52
CA ALA A 135 -11.32 10.93 4.77
C ALA A 135 -10.25 10.56 3.73
N VAL A 136 -10.27 11.28 2.60
CA VAL A 136 -9.19 11.33 1.62
C VAL A 136 -8.58 12.74 1.68
N VAL A 137 -7.27 12.82 1.89
CA VAL A 137 -6.54 14.09 1.84
C VAL A 137 -5.69 14.12 0.57
N TYR A 138 -5.85 15.18 -0.21
CA TYR A 138 -5.08 15.40 -1.43
C TYR A 138 -4.08 16.53 -1.25
N GLY A 139 -2.94 16.44 -1.93
CA GLY A 139 -1.97 17.53 -2.00
C GLY A 139 -0.52 17.06 -1.97
N ASP A 140 0.35 17.80 -2.64
CA ASP A 140 1.79 17.57 -2.61
C ASP A 140 2.39 18.15 -1.33
N ALA A 141 2.44 17.32 -0.29
CA ALA A 141 2.92 17.69 1.04
C ALA A 141 3.48 16.46 1.74
N SER A 142 4.26 16.65 2.80
CA SER A 142 4.81 15.53 3.58
C SER A 142 3.71 14.65 4.19
N ILE A 143 4.00 13.37 4.45
CA ILE A 143 3.05 12.46 5.09
C ILE A 143 2.55 13.03 6.43
N ARG A 144 3.44 13.68 7.19
CA ARG A 144 3.08 14.38 8.43
C ARG A 144 2.01 15.45 8.20
N ALA A 145 2.21 16.35 7.24
CA ALA A 145 1.26 17.42 6.95
C ALA A 145 -0.09 16.87 6.45
N LEU A 146 -0.07 15.79 5.67
CA LEU A 146 -1.30 15.13 5.21
C LEU A 146 -2.06 14.48 6.38
N LEU A 147 -1.36 13.87 7.33
CA LEU A 147 -1.95 13.30 8.56
C LEU A 147 -2.51 14.38 9.49
N GLU A 148 -1.78 15.47 9.69
CA GLU A 148 -2.27 16.63 10.46
C GLU A 148 -3.55 17.18 9.83
N ARG A 149 -3.58 17.32 8.49
CA ARG A 149 -4.77 17.76 7.78
C ARG A 149 -5.93 16.77 7.94
N MET A 150 -5.64 15.48 7.96
CA MET A 150 -6.62 14.42 8.16
C MET A 150 -7.23 14.46 9.57
N ASP A 151 -6.41 14.62 10.61
CA ASP A 151 -6.86 14.74 12.01
C ASP A 151 -7.75 15.98 12.22
N ILE A 152 -7.50 17.08 11.50
CA ILE A 152 -8.39 18.26 11.51
C ILE A 152 -9.77 17.93 10.91
N ILE A 153 -9.84 17.08 9.88
CA ILE A 153 -11.09 16.74 9.18
C ILE A 153 -11.87 15.67 9.95
N SER A 154 -11.16 14.66 10.45
CA SER A 154 -11.71 13.50 11.14
C SER A 154 -10.76 13.13 12.28
N PRO A 155 -10.94 13.71 13.47
CA PRO A 155 -10.06 13.48 14.61
C PRO A 155 -9.97 12.00 14.98
N ASP A 156 -8.75 11.49 15.13
CA ASP A 156 -8.50 10.10 15.54
C ASP A 156 -7.19 10.03 16.35
N GLU A 157 -7.26 9.47 17.56
CA GLU A 157 -6.10 9.29 18.44
C GLU A 157 -4.99 8.45 17.79
N LYS A 158 -5.35 7.50 16.90
CA LYS A 158 -4.37 6.74 16.13
C LYS A 158 -3.59 7.65 15.18
N LEU A 159 -4.24 8.60 14.49
CA LEU A 159 -3.57 9.55 13.60
C LEU A 159 -2.56 10.42 14.36
N LYS A 160 -2.92 10.90 15.54
CA LYS A 160 -2.00 11.66 16.42
C LYS A 160 -0.76 10.85 16.80
N GLY A 161 -0.93 9.54 17.05
CA GLY A 161 0.18 8.62 17.27
C GLY A 161 1.15 8.57 16.09
N LEU A 162 0.62 8.47 14.86
CA LEU A 162 1.42 8.44 13.64
C LEU A 162 2.17 9.76 13.40
N VAL A 163 1.53 10.90 13.64
CA VAL A 163 2.18 12.24 13.54
C VAL A 163 3.38 12.32 14.49
N LYS A 164 3.22 11.89 15.75
CA LYS A 164 4.32 11.89 16.74
C LYS A 164 5.51 11.01 16.35
N VAL A 165 5.26 9.91 15.63
CA VAL A 165 6.35 9.07 15.10
C VAL A 165 7.16 9.82 14.06
N LEU A 166 6.51 10.60 13.19
CA LEU A 166 7.15 11.37 12.13
C LEU A 166 7.84 12.64 12.62
N GLU A 167 7.47 13.20 13.77
CA GLU A 167 8.14 14.36 14.38
C GLU A 167 9.54 14.03 14.93
N LYS A 168 9.74 12.79 15.37
CA LYS A 168 10.99 12.36 16.05
C LYS A 168 12.07 11.86 15.08
N ALA A 169 11.87 12.08 13.78
CA ALA A 169 12.39 11.21 12.74
C ALA A 169 13.27 11.91 11.71
#